data_AF-A0A377DAG8-F1
#
_entry.id   AF-A0A377DAG8-F1
#
_cell.length_a   1.000
_cell.length_b   1.000
_cell.length_c   1.000
_cell.angle_alpha   90.00
_cell.angle_beta   90.00
_cell.angle_gamma   90.00
#
_symmetry.space_group_name_H-M   'P 1'
#
loop_
_entity.id
_entity.type
_entity.pdbx_description
1 polymer ?
#
loop_
_entity_poly.entity_id
_entity_poly.type
_entity_poly.pdbx_seq_one_letter_code
_entity_poly.pdbx_strand_id
1 'polypeptide(L)'
;MSAGVLTNLGAVAVDTGIFTGRSPKISISSVTIPLAIRSGGQTKAKVRTITNLSLRKPGQHLKGLVTKQLSGKRLFVVDAFCGANPDTRLSVRFITEVAWQAHFVKNMFIRPSDEELAGFKPDFIVMNGAKCTNPQWKDRV
;
A
#
# COMPACT_ATOMS: atom_id res chain seq x y z
N MET A 1 0.77 -13.78 14.93
CA MET A 1 1.78 -12.70 14.94
C MET A 1 1.13 -11.38 15.32
N SER A 2 1.14 -11.05 16.61
CA SER A 2 0.56 -9.80 17.11
C SER A 2 1.13 -9.35 18.47
N ALA A 3 2.11 -10.04 19.04
CA ALA A 3 2.69 -9.66 20.32
C ALA A 3 3.92 -8.77 20.09
N GLY A 4 3.86 -7.53 20.57
CA GLY A 4 5.04 -6.69 20.76
C GLY A 4 5.58 -6.90 22.17
N VAL A 5 6.91 -6.85 22.33
CA VAL A 5 7.60 -6.99 23.62
C VAL A 5 8.29 -5.68 23.96
N LEU A 6 8.12 -5.21 25.19
CA LEU A 6 8.81 -4.02 25.68
C LEU A 6 10.27 -4.39 25.98
N THR A 7 11.21 -3.66 25.39
CA THR A 7 12.63 -3.82 25.66
C THR A 7 13.05 -2.95 26.85
N ASN A 8 14.22 -3.24 27.43
CA ASN A 8 14.82 -2.43 28.50
C ASN A 8 15.10 -0.97 28.08
N LEU A 9 15.16 -0.69 26.78
CA LEU A 9 15.33 0.66 26.22
C LEU A 9 14.00 1.44 26.12
N GLY A 10 12.88 0.85 26.56
CA GLY A 10 11.54 1.46 26.45
C GLY A 10 10.93 1.39 25.03
N ALA A 11 11.65 0.83 24.06
CA ALA A 11 11.14 0.58 22.71
C ALA A 11 10.36 -0.74 22.65
N VAL A 12 9.31 -0.79 21.84
CA VAL A 12 8.56 -2.02 21.55
C VAL A 12 9.21 -2.76 20.39
N ALA A 13 9.61 -4.00 20.62
CA ALA A 13 10.11 -4.93 19.60
C ALA A 13 8.99 -5.82 19.07
N VAL A 14 9.02 -6.14 17.78
CA VAL A 14 8.05 -7.03 17.13
C VAL A 14 8.78 -8.05 16.25
N ASP A 15 8.21 -9.25 16.13
CA ASP A 15 8.68 -10.30 15.21
C ASP A 15 7.78 -10.35 13.97
N THR A 16 8.40 -10.20 12.79
CA THR A 16 7.73 -10.24 11.47
C THR A 16 7.64 -11.65 10.89
N GLY A 17 8.20 -12.65 11.58
CA GLY A 17 8.14 -14.05 11.19
C GLY A 17 9.07 -14.40 10.04
N ILE A 18 8.54 -15.17 9.08
CA ILE A 18 9.28 -15.63 7.92
C ILE A 18 9.75 -14.49 6.99
N PHE A 19 9.13 -13.32 7.08
CA PHE A 19 9.45 -12.17 6.24
C PHE A 19 10.35 -11.19 6.99
N THR A 20 11.66 -11.45 6.96
CA THR A 20 12.70 -10.59 7.58
C THR A 20 13.28 -9.54 6.62
N GLY A 21 12.78 -9.47 5.38
CA GLY A 21 13.25 -8.54 4.36
C GLY A 21 12.25 -8.38 3.22
N ARG A 22 12.65 -7.61 2.19
CA ARG A 22 11.82 -7.40 0.99
C ARG A 22 11.68 -8.70 0.19
N SER A 23 10.53 -8.90 -0.45
CA SER A 23 10.27 -10.05 -1.33
C SER A 23 10.17 -9.61 -2.80
N PRO A 24 11.30 -9.26 -3.47
CA PRO A 24 11.28 -8.68 -4.82
C PRO A 24 10.64 -9.61 -5.87
N LYS A 25 10.73 -10.93 -5.70
CA LYS A 25 10.16 -11.93 -6.61
C LYS A 25 8.61 -11.97 -6.63
N ILE A 26 7.94 -11.35 -5.65
CA ILE A 26 6.47 -11.40 -5.48
C ILE A 26 5.82 -10.04 -5.84
N SER A 27 6.63 -9.01 -6.16
CA SER A 27 6.10 -7.68 -6.48
C SER A 27 5.36 -7.67 -7.82
N ILE A 28 4.05 -7.47 -7.76
CA ILE A 28 3.21 -7.26 -8.95
C ILE A 28 2.89 -5.77 -9.01
N SER A 29 3.52 -5.07 -9.96
CA SER A 29 3.18 -3.70 -10.28
C SER A 29 2.27 -3.71 -11.51
N SER A 30 1.04 -3.22 -11.35
CA SER A 30 0.19 -2.80 -12.47
C SER A 30 0.14 -1.29 -12.41
N VAL A 31 0.88 -0.63 -13.30
CA VAL A 31 0.89 0.83 -13.38
C VAL A 31 0.15 1.22 -14.65
N THR A 32 -0.93 1.96 -14.47
CA THR A 32 -1.64 2.60 -15.58
C THR A 32 -1.06 3.99 -15.72
N ILE A 33 -0.18 4.17 -16.71
CA ILE A 33 0.42 5.47 -16.99
C ILE A 33 -0.36 6.09 -18.16
N PRO A 34 -1.01 7.25 -17.97
CA PRO A 34 -1.48 8.03 -19.11
C PRO A 34 -0.26 8.56 -19.85
N LEU A 35 0.06 7.95 -20.99
CA LEU A 35 1.17 8.38 -21.83
C LEU A 35 0.62 9.32 -22.92
N ALA A 36 0.95 10.60 -22.81
CA ALA A 36 0.74 11.55 -23.89
C ALA A 36 1.90 11.41 -24.87
N ILE A 37 1.70 10.65 -25.96
CA ILE A 37 2.68 10.58 -27.04
C ILE A 37 2.36 11.73 -28.01
N ARG A 38 3.27 12.71 -28.11
CA ARG A 38 3.24 13.72 -29.16
C ARG A 38 3.94 13.14 -30.39
N SER A 39 3.20 12.93 -31.47
CA SER A 39 3.78 12.55 -32.76
C SER A 39 3.13 13.39 -33.85
N GLY A 40 3.92 14.19 -34.56
CA GLY A 40 3.46 14.95 -35.74
C GLY A 40 2.35 15.98 -35.47
N GLY A 41 2.42 16.73 -34.36
CA GLY A 41 1.48 17.83 -34.07
C GLY A 41 0.10 17.40 -33.53
N GLN A 42 -0.21 16.10 -33.48
CA GLN A 42 -1.42 15.59 -32.84
C GLN A 42 -1.09 14.87 -31.53
N THR A 43 -1.86 15.19 -30.48
CA THR A 43 -1.74 14.54 -29.17
C THR A 43 -2.75 13.39 -29.11
N LYS A 44 -2.28 12.14 -29.22
CA LYS A 44 -3.13 10.96 -28.98
C LYS A 44 -2.86 10.45 -27.58
N ALA A 45 -3.87 10.50 -26.71
CA ALA A 45 -3.80 9.88 -25.39
C ALA A 45 -3.80 8.36 -25.55
N LYS A 46 -2.66 7.70 -25.32
CA LYS A 46 -2.56 6.25 -25.34
C LYS A 46 -2.26 5.77 -23.93
N VAL A 47 -3.20 5.09 -23.30
CA VAL A 47 -2.98 4.48 -21.98
C VAL A 47 -2.14 3.21 -22.18
N ARG A 48 -0.96 3.16 -21.56
CA ARG A 48 -0.14 1.94 -21.54
C ARG A 48 -0.18 1.35 -20.14
N THR A 49 -0.77 0.15 -20.02
CA THR A 49 -0.74 -0.63 -18.79
C THR A 49 0.48 -1.53 -18.83
N ILE A 50 1.44 -1.30 -17.94
CA ILE A 50 2.57 -2.22 -17.75
C ILE A 50 2.21 -3.10 -16.55
N THR A 51 2.09 -4.40 -16.77
CA THR A 51 1.85 -5.39 -15.72
C THR A 51 2.86 -6.51 -15.83
N ASN A 52 3.60 -6.79 -14.75
CA ASN A 52 4.64 -7.83 -14.72
C ASN A 52 4.07 -9.25 -14.51
N LEU A 53 2.75 -9.45 -14.62
CA LEU A 53 2.10 -10.74 -14.40
C LEU A 53 0.94 -10.97 -15.40
N SER A 54 1.01 -12.08 -16.14
CA SER A 54 -0.09 -12.62 -16.97
C SER A 54 -1.18 -13.22 -16.09
N LEU A 55 -2.01 -12.37 -15.51
CA LEU A 55 -3.34 -12.76 -15.09
C LEU A 55 -4.32 -11.86 -15.87
N ARG A 56 -5.48 -12.39 -16.29
CA ARG A 56 -6.45 -11.58 -17.05
C ARG A 56 -6.96 -10.37 -16.25
N LYS A 57 -6.97 -10.41 -14.91
CA LYS A 57 -7.27 -9.29 -13.97
C LYS A 57 -6.68 -9.50 -12.55
N PRO A 58 -5.34 -9.56 -12.37
CA PRO A 58 -4.70 -9.87 -11.08
C PRO A 58 -5.12 -8.90 -9.97
N GLY A 59 -5.21 -7.61 -10.29
CA GLY A 59 -5.48 -6.56 -9.32
C GLY A 59 -6.85 -6.70 -8.66
N GLN A 60 -7.88 -7.14 -9.38
CA GLN A 60 -9.23 -7.22 -8.82
C GLN A 60 -9.41 -8.42 -7.88
N HIS A 61 -8.83 -9.57 -8.24
CA HIS A 61 -8.80 -10.75 -7.37
C HIS A 61 -8.03 -10.51 -6.08
N LEU A 62 -6.79 -10.00 -6.20
CA LEU A 62 -5.96 -9.69 -5.04
C LEU A 62 -6.58 -8.61 -4.15
N LYS A 63 -7.18 -7.58 -4.76
CA LYS A 63 -7.94 -6.56 -4.03
C LYS A 63 -9.10 -7.20 -3.26
N GLY A 64 -9.84 -8.13 -3.89
CA GLY A 64 -10.93 -8.87 -3.25
C GLY A 64 -10.50 -9.69 -2.03
N LEU A 65 -9.35 -10.37 -2.12
CA LEU A 65 -8.79 -11.12 -0.98
C LEU A 65 -8.45 -10.20 0.19
N VAL A 66 -7.78 -9.08 -0.09
CA VAL A 66 -7.38 -8.12 0.95
C VAL A 66 -8.60 -7.42 1.56
N THR A 67 -9.58 -6.99 0.75
CA THR A 67 -10.79 -6.36 1.29
C THR A 67 -11.60 -7.33 2.13
N LYS A 68 -11.73 -8.60 1.70
CA LYS A 68 -12.38 -9.65 2.49
C LYS A 68 -11.65 -9.88 3.82
N GLN A 69 -10.32 -9.91 3.80
CA GLN A 69 -9.51 -10.08 5.01
C GLN A 69 -9.69 -8.93 6.00
N LEU A 70 -9.82 -7.69 5.54
CA LEU A 70 -9.95 -6.50 6.38
C LEU A 70 -11.40 -6.20 6.81
N SER A 71 -12.40 -6.78 6.14
CA SER A 71 -13.82 -6.56 6.45
C SER A 71 -14.22 -7.17 7.79
N GLY A 72 -15.11 -6.49 8.52
CA GLY A 72 -15.68 -6.99 9.79
C GLY A 72 -14.71 -7.03 10.96
N LYS A 73 -13.58 -6.31 10.89
CA LYS A 73 -12.55 -6.27 11.93
C LYS A 73 -12.29 -4.86 12.40
N ARG A 74 -11.64 -4.75 13.56
CA ARG A 74 -11.03 -3.51 13.99
C ARG A 74 -9.86 -3.17 13.06
N LEU A 75 -9.89 -1.98 12.48
CA LEU A 75 -8.87 -1.46 11.59
C LEU A 75 -8.17 -0.25 12.20
N PHE A 76 -6.91 -0.08 11.82
CA PHE A 76 -6.13 1.13 12.06
C PHE A 76 -5.97 1.83 10.72
N VAL A 77 -6.46 3.08 10.66
CA VAL A 77 -6.31 3.95 9.50
C VAL A 77 -5.34 5.05 9.86
N VAL A 78 -4.29 5.22 9.04
CA VAL A 78 -3.28 6.25 9.22
C VAL A 78 -3.19 7.06 7.94
N ASP A 79 -3.49 8.35 8.05
CA ASP A 79 -3.31 9.32 6.98
C ASP A 79 -1.95 10.00 7.17
N ALA A 80 -1.15 10.03 6.10
CA ALA A 80 0.21 10.55 6.14
C ALA A 80 0.66 11.11 4.79
N PHE A 81 1.70 11.93 4.81
CA PHE A 81 2.32 12.46 3.59
C PHE A 81 3.62 11.74 3.24
N CYS A 82 3.82 11.54 1.94
CA CYS A 82 5.08 11.07 1.36
C CYS A 82 5.69 12.20 0.52
N GLY A 83 6.83 12.72 0.95
CA GLY A 83 7.47 13.91 0.37
C GLY A 83 7.23 15.14 1.23
N ALA A 84 8.29 15.92 1.47
CA ALA A 84 8.24 17.06 2.40
C ALA A 84 7.64 18.34 1.78
N ASN A 85 7.73 18.51 0.46
CA ASN A 85 7.21 19.69 -0.21
C ASN A 85 5.70 19.54 -0.47
N PRO A 86 4.85 20.47 0.03
CA PRO A 86 3.40 20.48 -0.24
C PRO A 86 3.02 20.39 -1.72
N ASP A 87 3.83 20.95 -2.63
CA ASP A 87 3.53 20.99 -4.07
C ASP A 87 3.70 19.64 -4.77
N THR A 88 4.48 18.73 -4.18
CA THR A 88 4.83 17.44 -4.80
C THR A 88 4.59 16.24 -3.90
N ARG A 89 4.11 16.47 -2.67
CA ARG A 89 3.80 15.38 -1.73
C ARG A 89 2.62 14.55 -2.20
N LEU A 90 2.63 13.29 -1.84
CA LEU A 90 1.49 12.39 -1.98
C LEU A 90 0.77 12.22 -0.65
N SER A 91 -0.54 12.38 -0.67
CA SER A 91 -1.42 12.05 0.46
C SER A 91 -1.71 10.56 0.43
N VAL A 92 -1.25 9.82 1.44
CA VAL A 92 -1.35 8.36 1.47
C VAL A 92 -2.18 7.91 2.67
N ARG A 93 -3.21 7.10 2.41
CA ARG A 93 -4.02 6.45 3.44
C ARG A 93 -3.61 4.99 3.61
N PHE A 94 -3.16 4.64 4.80
CA PHE A 94 -2.78 3.27 5.16
C PHE A 94 -3.89 2.62 5.96
N ILE A 95 -4.26 1.39 5.59
CA ILE A 95 -5.28 0.60 6.26
C ILE A 95 -4.67 -0.73 6.69
N THR A 96 -4.65 -1.00 7.99
CA THR A 96 -4.03 -2.20 8.57
C THR A 96 -4.93 -2.81 9.66
N GLU A 97 -4.86 -4.12 9.88
CA GLU A 97 -5.54 -4.78 11.01
C GLU A 97 -4.63 -4.99 12.23
N VAL A 98 -3.36 -4.57 12.16
CA VAL A 98 -2.34 -4.82 13.20
C VAL A 98 -1.72 -3.51 13.67
N ALA A 99 -1.75 -3.27 14.98
CA ALA A 99 -1.35 -2.00 15.59
C ALA A 99 0.09 -1.57 15.26
N TRP A 100 1.06 -2.50 15.33
CA TRP A 100 2.45 -2.17 15.06
C TRP A 100 2.68 -1.77 13.59
N GLN A 101 1.86 -2.25 12.65
CA GLN A 101 1.95 -1.86 11.24
C GLN A 101 1.53 -0.41 11.06
N ALA A 102 0.48 0.03 11.75
CA ALA A 102 0.09 1.44 11.79
C ALA A 102 1.15 2.30 12.49
N HIS A 103 1.74 1.81 13.59
CA HIS A 103 2.83 2.49 14.28
C HIS A 103 4.06 2.68 13.39
N PHE A 104 4.43 1.65 12.62
CA PHE A 104 5.52 1.71 11.64
C PHE A 104 5.30 2.84 10.61
N VAL A 105 4.09 2.91 10.02
CA VAL A 105 3.75 3.97 9.06
C VAL A 105 3.84 5.35 9.72
N LYS A 106 3.32 5.50 10.95
CA LYS A 106 3.35 6.77 11.68
C LYS A 106 4.77 7.29 11.94
N ASN A 107 5.76 6.40 12.06
CA ASN A 107 7.15 6.77 12.24
C ASN A 107 7.88 7.05 10.92
N MET A 108 7.51 6.34 9.84
CA MET A 108 8.21 6.41 8.55
C MET A 108 7.71 7.52 7.63
N PHE A 109 6.45 7.97 7.79
CA PHE A 109 5.84 8.99 6.94
C PHE A 109 5.65 10.32 7.70
N ILE A 110 5.48 11.40 6.94
CA ILE A 110 5.27 12.72 7.52
C ILE A 110 3.85 12.76 8.10
N ARG A 111 3.77 13.13 9.38
CA ARG A 111 2.52 13.24 10.12
C ARG A 111 1.84 14.57 9.76
N PRO A 112 0.61 14.55 9.24
CA PRO A 112 -0.16 15.77 9.01
C PRO A 112 -0.49 16.44 10.35
N SER A 113 -0.68 17.77 10.34
CA SER A 113 -1.30 18.46 11.47
C SER A 113 -2.81 18.16 11.56
N ASP A 114 -3.45 18.51 12.67
CA ASP A 114 -4.89 18.30 12.85
C ASP A 114 -5.71 19.11 11.82
N GLU A 115 -5.23 20.29 11.43
CA GLU A 115 -5.84 21.11 10.37
C GLU A 115 -5.69 20.45 9.00
N GLU A 116 -4.52 19.87 8.70
CA GLU A 116 -4.31 19.14 7.44
C GLU A 116 -5.16 17.86 7.37
N LEU A 117 -5.43 17.22 8.52
CA LEU A 117 -6.31 16.06 8.60
C LEU A 117 -7.77 16.39 8.28
N ALA A 118 -8.26 17.57 8.69
CA ALA A 118 -9.65 17.97 8.45
C ALA A 118 -10.02 18.01 6.95
N GLY A 119 -9.05 18.35 6.09
CA GLY A 119 -9.19 18.39 4.63
C GLY A 119 -8.51 17.23 3.89
N PHE A 120 -8.07 16.19 4.58
CA PHE A 120 -7.21 15.17 3.99
C PHE A 120 -7.92 14.35 2.90
N LYS A 121 -7.37 14.37 1.69
CA LYS A 121 -7.83 13.58 0.55
C LYS A 121 -6.70 12.67 0.07
N PRO A 122 -6.84 11.34 0.17
CA PRO A 122 -5.78 10.43 -0.25
C PRO A 122 -5.65 10.38 -1.77
N ASP A 123 -4.43 10.58 -2.25
CA ASP A 123 -4.00 10.31 -3.63
C ASP A 123 -3.73 8.81 -3.83
N PHE A 124 -3.27 8.14 -2.77
CA PHE A 124 -2.96 6.71 -2.79
C PHE A 124 -3.48 6.00 -1.54
N ILE A 125 -3.94 4.76 -1.71
CA ILE A 125 -4.44 3.93 -0.61
C ILE A 125 -3.61 2.65 -0.54
N VAL A 126 -3.02 2.40 0.62
CA VAL A 126 -2.24 1.21 0.93
C VAL A 126 -3.04 0.32 1.87
N MET A 127 -3.49 -0.84 1.38
CA MET A 127 -4.19 -1.84 2.19
C MET A 127 -3.24 -2.96 2.56
N ASN A 128 -2.99 -3.15 3.86
CA ASN A 128 -2.12 -4.21 4.36
C ASN A 128 -2.92 -5.44 4.81
N GLY A 129 -3.01 -6.42 3.92
CA GLY A 129 -3.66 -7.71 4.18
C GLY A 129 -2.68 -8.83 4.53
N ALA A 130 -1.61 -8.57 5.33
CA ALA A 130 -0.54 -9.54 5.58
C ALA A 130 -0.97 -10.92 6.11
N LYS A 131 -2.17 -11.03 6.69
CA LYS A 131 -2.72 -12.30 7.18
C LYS A 131 -3.46 -13.14 6.13
N CYS A 132 -3.66 -12.62 4.92
CA CYS A 132 -4.24 -13.40 3.81
C CYS A 132 -3.17 -13.77 2.79
N THR A 133 -3.40 -14.87 2.09
CA THR A 133 -2.54 -15.37 1.01
C THR A 133 -3.40 -15.63 -0.23
N ASN A 134 -2.79 -15.65 -1.42
CA ASN A 134 -3.48 -16.05 -2.64
C ASN A 134 -3.32 -17.57 -2.85
N PRO A 135 -4.35 -18.39 -2.63
CA PRO A 135 -4.27 -19.84 -2.85
C PRO A 135 -4.14 -20.17 -4.36
N GLN A 136 -4.69 -19.34 -5.23
CA GLN A 136 -4.72 -19.51 -6.69
C GLN A 136 -3.47 -18.90 -7.35
N TRP A 137 -2.32 -18.88 -6.66
CA TRP A 137 -1.11 -18.28 -7.21
C TRP A 137 -0.48 -19.08 -8.37
N LYS A 138 -0.81 -20.38 -8.46
CA LYS A 138 -0.35 -21.30 -9.52
C LYS A 138 -1.20 -21.25 -10.78
N ASP A 139 -2.43 -20.76 -10.69
CA ASP A 139 -3.36 -20.66 -11.81
C ASP A 139 -2.93 -19.49 -12.70
N ARG A 140 -1.84 -19.70 -13.45
CA ARG A 140 -1.35 -18.80 -14.48
C ARG A 140 -2.09 -19.15 -15.76
N VAL A 141 -3.02 -18.30 -16.19
CA VAL A 141 -3.66 -18.36 -17.51
C VAL A 141 -2.96 -17.38 -18.44
#